data_AF-A0A6P2G5M3-F1
#
_entry.id   AF-A0A6P2G5M3-F1
#
_cell.length_a   1.000
_cell.length_b   1.000
_cell.length_c   1.000
_cell.angle_alpha   90.00
_cell.angle_beta   90.00
_cell.angle_gamma   90.00
#
_symmetry.space_group_name_H-M   'P 1'
#
loop_
_entity.id
_entity.type
_entity.pdbx_description
1 polymer ?
#
loop_
_entity_poly.entity_id
_entity_poly.type
_entity_poly.pdbx_seq_one_letter_code
_entity_poly.pdbx_strand_id
1 'polypeptide(L)' 'MKRAIALGNDTDTTAAIAGSLAGALYGEQALPDRWVAMLRGKGMVEGWLTQA' A
#
# COMPACT_ATOMS: atom_id res chain seq x y z
N MET A 1 8.78 -1.57 -2.69
CA MET A 1 7.81 -2.65 -2.97
C MET A 1 8.37 -3.87 -3.66
N LYS A 2 8.86 -3.82 -4.91
CA LYS A 2 9.34 -5.02 -5.64
C LYS A 2 10.35 -5.87 -4.85
N ARG A 3 11.26 -5.22 -4.10
CA ARG A 3 12.23 -5.91 -3.22
C ARG A 3 11.57 -6.65 -2.06
N ALA A 4 10.57 -6.06 -1.40
CA ALA A 4 9.84 -6.70 -0.31
C ALA A 4 9.11 -7.97 -0.80
N ILE A 5 8.55 -7.94 -2.00
CA ILE A 5 7.91 -9.09 -2.64
C ILE A 5 8.96 -10.17 -3.01
N ALA A 6 10.10 -9.75 -3.55
CA ALA A 6 11.16 -10.65 -4.01
C ALA A 6 11.84 -11.44 -2.87
N LEU A 7 11.64 -11.07 -1.60
CA LEU A 7 12.13 -11.82 -0.44
C LEU A 7 11.43 -13.19 -0.27
N GLY A 8 10.25 -13.38 -0.87
CA GLY A 8 9.53 -14.67 -0.85
C GLY A 8 8.84 -14.98 0.48
N ASN A 9 8.40 -16.23 0.62
CA ASN A 9 7.66 -16.78 1.76
C ASN A 9 6.33 -16.04 2.04
N ASP A 10 6.34 -15.07 2.95
CA ASP A 10 5.16 -14.31 3.40
C ASP A 10 5.16 -12.93 2.73
N THR A 11 5.00 -12.96 1.41
CA THR A 11 5.22 -11.78 0.55
C THR A 11 4.17 -10.70 0.74
N ASP A 12 2.92 -11.07 1.02
CA ASP A 12 1.80 -10.16 1.22
C ASP A 12 1.91 -9.44 2.56
N THR A 13 2.21 -10.14 3.65
CA THR A 13 2.45 -9.50 4.96
C THR A 13 3.67 -8.60 4.93
N THR A 14 4.79 -9.09 4.36
CA THR A 14 6.02 -8.31 4.25
C THR A 14 5.83 -7.07 3.39
N ALA A 15 5.13 -7.21 2.26
CA ALA A 15 4.78 -6.08 1.41
C ALA A 15 3.83 -5.11 2.13
N ALA A 16 2.80 -5.59 2.83
CA ALA A 16 1.86 -4.74 3.55
C ALA A 16 2.57 -3.87 4.60
N ILE A 17 3.43 -4.46 5.44
CA ILE A 17 4.18 -3.73 6.47
C ILE A 17 5.14 -2.73 5.83
N ALA A 18 5.94 -3.15 4.85
CA ALA A 18 6.86 -2.26 4.15
C ALA A 18 6.11 -1.13 3.41
N GLY A 19 4.90 -1.40 2.94
CA GLY A 19 4.02 -0.47 2.24
C GLY A 19 3.45 0.59 3.15
N SER A 20 2.97 0.21 4.33
CA SER A 20 2.50 1.15 5.35
C SER A 20 3.59 2.12 5.77
N LEU A 21 4.82 1.62 6.01
CA LEU A 21 5.97 2.47 6.35
C LEU A 21 6.35 3.41 5.19
N ALA A 22 6.41 2.88 3.97
CA ALA A 22 6.71 3.70 2.80
C ALA A 22 5.62 4.76 2.55
N GLY A 23 4.35 4.42 2.72
CA GLY A 23 3.23 5.35 2.60
C GLY A 23 3.28 6.46 3.64
N ALA A 24 3.63 6.14 4.89
CA ALA A 24 3.81 7.14 5.94
C ALA A 24 4.98 8.10 5.67
N LEU A 25 6.06 7.61 5.04
CA LEU A 25 7.26 8.41 4.75
C LEU A 25 7.16 9.24 3.47
N TYR A 26 6.60 8.67 2.40
CA TYR A 26 6.61 9.26 1.06
C TYR A 26 5.25 9.81 0.63
N GLY A 27 4.20 9.58 1.43
CA GLY A 27 2.83 9.99 1.11
C GLY A 27 2.19 9.15 0.02
N GLU A 28 0.87 9.32 -0.14
CA GLU A 28 0.07 8.59 -1.13
C GLU A 28 0.51 8.87 -2.57
N GLN A 29 0.94 10.10 -2.87
CA GLN A 29 1.36 10.50 -4.23
C GLN A 29 2.58 9.74 -4.76
N ALA A 30 3.33 9.07 -3.87
CA ALA A 30 4.44 8.21 -4.27
C ALA A 30 3.99 6.82 -4.76
N LEU A 31 2.71 6.45 -4.56
CA LEU A 31 2.16 5.20 -5.07
C LEU A 31 1.91 5.30 -6.57
N PRO A 32 2.30 4.27 -7.36
CA PRO A 32 1.97 4.24 -8.78
C PRO A 32 0.45 4.23 -9.01
N ASP A 33 -0.06 5.14 -9.83
CA ASP A 33 -1.50 5.28 -10.11
C ASP A 33 -2.19 3.97 -10.50
N ARG A 34 -1.52 3.15 -11.33
CA ARG A 34 -2.05 1.85 -11.75
C ARG A 34 -2.30 0.89 -10.57
N TRP A 35 -1.51 0.98 -9.49
CA TRP A 35 -1.69 0.12 -8.31
C TRP A 35 -2.92 0.57 -7.52
N VAL A 36 -3.08 1.88 -7.36
CA VAL A 36 -4.25 2.48 -6.69
C VAL A 36 -5.52 2.20 -7.49
N ALA A 37 -5.48 2.34 -8.81
CA ALA A 37 -6.61 2.06 -9.70
C ALA A 37 -7.07 0.59 -9.68
N MET A 38 -6.17 -0.35 -9.37
CA MET A 38 -6.49 -1.78 -9.28
C MET A 38 -6.88 -2.23 -7.86
N LEU A 39 -6.79 -1.35 -6.86
CA LEU A 39 -7.03 -1.70 -5.46
C LEU A 39 -8.51 -1.99 -5.22
N ARG A 40 -8.82 -3.23 -4.82
CA ARG A 40 -10.17 -3.60 -4.38
C ARG A 40 -10.43 -3.01 -2.99
N GLY A 41 -11.66 -2.53 -2.77
CA GLY A 41 -12.04 -1.93 -1.49
C GLY A 41 -11.46 -0.54 -1.25
N LYS A 42 -10.86 0.11 -2.26
CA LYS A 42 -10.30 1.48 -2.16
C LYS A 42 -11.27 2.46 -1.48
N GLY A 43 -12.53 2.50 -1.93
CA GLY A 43 -13.53 3.42 -1.35
C GLY A 43 -13.85 3.17 0.14
N MET A 44 -13.68 1.95 0.65
CA MET A 44 -13.83 1.66 2.07
C MET A 44 -12.70 2.28 2.88
N VAL A 45 -11.45 2.10 2.42
CA VAL A 45 -10.25 2.64 3.08
C VAL A 45 -10.23 4.17 3.02
N GLU A 46 -10.59 4.76 1.88
CA GLU A 46 -10.72 6.22 1.74
C GLU A 46 -11.79 6.80 2.68
N GLY A 47 -12.88 6.06 2.89
CA GLY A 47 -13.89 6.40 3.88
C GLY A 47 -13.34 6.43 5.31
N TRP A 48 -12.33 5.63 5.65
CA TRP A 48 -11.65 5.68 6.96
C TRP A 48 -10.68 6.84 7.08
N LEU A 49 -9.96 7.17 6.00
CA LEU A 49 -9.02 8.29 6.00
C LEU A 49 -9.71 9.65 6.20
N THR A 50 -10.96 9.78 5.77
CA THR A 50 -11.75 11.01 5.95
C THR A 50 -12.32 11.15 7.37
N GLN A 51 -12.28 10.10 8.18
CA GLN A 51 -12.78 10.08 9.56
C GLN A 51 -11.70 10.31 10.62
N ALA A 52 -10.43 10.45 10.22
CA ALA A 52 -9.29 10.74 11.08
C ALA A 52 -8.90 12.22 10.99
#